data_AF-A0A0A9YV85-F1
#
_entry.id   AF-A0A0A9YV85-F1
#
_cell.length_a   1.000
_cell.length_b   1.000
_cell.length_c   1.000
_cell.angle_alpha   90.00
_cell.angle_beta   90.00
_cell.angle_gamma   90.00
#
_symmetry.space_group_name_H-M   'P 1'
#
loop_
_entity.id
_entity.type
_entity.pdbx_description
1 polymer ?
#
loop_
_entity_poly.entity_id
_entity_poly.type
_entity_poly.pdbx_seq_one_letter_code
_entity_poly.pdbx_strand_id
1 'polypeptide(L)'
;MGWRAKWNEAHEQPPPSSPAQGFVKTQNPEQQVERRAQRRQATFTDRTQLKYARRLVVKLGSAVITREDEHGLALGRLASIVEQVAECHVGGRECIMVTSGAVAFGKQKLAQELLMSLSMRETLSPKDHTRSETGTLLEPRAAAAVGQSGLMSLYDAMFAQYGVKIAQVLVTKGDFYNEETRRNLISTLSELISLNIVPIINTNDAVTPPPQTDDDFRTGTGGKKIIALKDNDSLAAMLAAEVEADLLILMSDVDGIYTKPPSQEGARLIPTFTPDMLESVKFGKKSKVGTGGMDSKVQAATWALDRGVSVVICNGMQEKAIKTIMSGRKLGTFFTDVAATPGFLPVEHMCENARHGSRTLIGLSAEDRANCIRTLADLLVSKQDFILAENAKDILEAQKVNTAKPLLNRLSLSPSKLNRCKQVSTKLLTRATKTLVAL
;
A
#
# COMPACT_ATOMS: atom_id res chain seq x y z
N MET A 1 -7.36 -21.67 74.98
CA MET A 1 -7.10 -23.10 74.73
C MET A 1 -7.32 -23.31 73.24
N GLY A 2 -6.29 -23.34 72.41
CA GLY A 2 -5.28 -24.41 72.30
C GLY A 2 -5.60 -25.17 71.02
N TRP A 3 -5.01 -24.79 69.87
CA TRP A 3 -3.76 -25.31 69.34
C TRP A 3 -3.74 -26.84 69.12
N ARG A 4 -3.30 -27.20 67.90
CA ARG A 4 -2.55 -28.40 67.49
C ARG A 4 -3.26 -29.64 66.94
N ALA A 5 -2.69 -30.02 65.79
CA ALA A 5 -2.50 -31.35 65.19
C ALA A 5 -3.54 -31.71 64.10
N LYS A 6 -3.15 -31.97 62.84
CA LYS A 6 -1.93 -32.64 62.38
C LYS A 6 -1.43 -32.02 61.06
N TRP A 7 -0.22 -31.48 61.12
CA TRP A 7 0.72 -31.36 60.01
C TRP A 7 1.89 -32.26 60.42
N ASN A 8 2.21 -33.27 59.62
CA ASN A 8 3.57 -33.71 59.31
C ASN A 8 3.56 -34.98 58.46
N GLU A 9 4.45 -34.95 57.47
CA GLU A 9 4.92 -36.04 56.61
C GLU A 9 3.97 -36.49 55.49
N ALA A 10 4.38 -36.64 54.25
CA ALA A 10 5.57 -36.27 53.50
C ALA A 10 5.24 -36.59 52.04
N HIS A 11 5.48 -35.69 51.10
CA HIS A 11 6.00 -36.01 49.77
C HIS A 11 6.37 -34.69 49.08
N GLU A 12 7.66 -34.37 49.19
CA GLU A 12 8.34 -33.33 48.45
C GLU A 12 8.17 -33.56 46.95
N GLN A 13 7.57 -32.60 46.26
CA GLN A 13 7.96 -32.27 44.89
C GLN A 13 8.43 -30.82 44.86
N PRO A 14 9.64 -30.54 44.33
CA PRO A 14 10.11 -29.17 44.23
C PRO A 14 9.18 -28.38 43.30
N PRO A 15 8.94 -27.09 43.58
CA PRO A 15 8.11 -26.26 42.71
C PRO A 15 8.76 -26.14 41.33
N PRO A 16 7.97 -26.05 40.25
CA PRO A 16 8.53 -25.81 38.93
C PRO A 16 9.26 -24.47 38.94
N SER A 17 10.54 -24.51 38.54
CA SER A 17 11.40 -23.35 38.42
C SER A 17 10.74 -22.30 37.50
N SER A 18 10.43 -21.15 38.08
CA SER A 18 10.07 -19.93 37.36
C SER A 18 11.12 -19.65 36.26
N PRO A 19 10.73 -19.40 34.99
CA PRO A 19 11.70 -18.91 34.03
C PRO A 19 12.22 -17.57 34.54
N ALA A 20 13.54 -17.52 34.73
CA ALA A 20 14.25 -16.34 35.19
C ALA A 20 13.77 -15.11 34.42
N GLN A 21 13.40 -14.06 35.15
CA GLN A 21 13.27 -12.71 34.63
C GLN A 21 14.62 -12.31 34.05
N GLY A 22 14.78 -12.54 32.75
CA GLY A 22 15.89 -11.99 31.99
C GLY A 22 15.74 -10.48 32.01
N PHE A 23 16.58 -9.81 32.80
CA PHE A 23 16.84 -8.39 32.63
C PHE A 23 17.03 -8.13 31.13
N VAL A 24 16.15 -7.31 30.57
CA VAL A 24 16.34 -6.73 29.24
C VAL A 24 17.66 -5.98 29.31
N LYS A 25 18.72 -6.57 28.74
CA LYS A 25 19.97 -5.86 28.51
C LYS A 25 19.61 -4.59 27.75
N THR A 26 19.77 -3.44 28.39
CA THR A 26 19.73 -2.14 27.73
C THR A 26 20.70 -2.22 26.56
N GLN A 27 20.16 -2.28 25.34
CA GLN A 27 20.98 -2.43 24.14
C GLN A 27 21.80 -1.15 23.96
N ASN A 28 23.08 -1.33 23.68
CA ASN A 28 24.02 -0.24 23.53
C ASN A 28 23.59 0.68 22.37
N PRO A 29 23.45 2.01 22.54
CA PRO A 29 22.95 2.93 21.52
C PRO A 29 23.74 2.85 20.20
N GLU A 30 25.04 2.61 20.27
CA GLU A 30 25.93 2.46 19.11
C GLU A 30 25.59 1.22 18.26
N GLN A 31 25.20 0.10 18.90
CA GLN A 31 24.76 -1.10 18.20
C GLN A 31 23.39 -0.93 17.55
N GLN A 32 22.54 -0.05 18.08
CA GLN A 32 21.28 0.34 17.42
C GLN A 32 21.53 1.22 16.20
N VAL A 33 22.50 2.13 16.26
CA VAL A 33 22.91 2.97 15.11
C VAL A 33 23.55 2.13 14.01
N GLU A 34 24.40 1.16 14.35
CA GLU A 34 24.97 0.21 13.37
C GLU A 34 23.91 -0.72 12.75
N ARG A 35 22.96 -1.22 13.55
CA ARG A 35 21.81 -1.98 13.01
C ARG A 35 20.93 -1.13 12.10
N ARG A 36 20.70 0.14 12.42
CA ARG A 36 19.96 1.11 11.57
C ARG A 36 20.70 1.41 10.27
N ALA A 37 22.04 1.52 10.31
CA ALA A 37 22.86 1.72 9.12
C ALA A 37 22.94 0.48 8.22
N GLN A 38 22.90 -0.73 8.79
CA GLN A 38 22.89 -2.00 8.06
C GLN A 38 21.49 -2.42 7.55
N ARG A 39 20.41 -1.93 8.17
CA ARG A 39 19.02 -2.08 7.71
C ARG A 39 18.60 -0.99 6.72
N ARG A 40 19.40 -0.74 5.68
CA ARG A 40 18.78 -0.19 4.46
C ARG A 40 17.99 -1.35 3.84
N GLN A 41 16.79 -1.57 4.37
CA GLN A 41 15.93 -2.68 3.97
C GLN A 41 15.68 -2.54 2.47
N ALA A 42 16.00 -3.58 1.70
CA ALA A 42 15.78 -3.56 0.27
C ALA A 42 14.27 -3.40 0.02
N THR A 43 13.90 -2.39 -0.76
CA THR A 43 12.52 -2.19 -1.22
C THR A 43 12.05 -3.43 -1.97
N PHE A 44 10.75 -3.73 -1.90
CA PHE A 44 10.19 -4.80 -2.72
C PHE A 44 10.33 -4.44 -4.20
N THR A 45 10.80 -5.40 -4.99
CA THR A 45 11.01 -5.24 -6.43
C THR A 45 9.77 -5.65 -7.22
N ASP A 46 8.99 -6.59 -6.67
CA ASP A 46 7.78 -7.14 -7.28
C ASP A 46 6.61 -7.21 -6.30
N ARG A 47 5.38 -7.07 -6.83
CA ARG A 47 4.15 -7.08 -6.03
C ARG A 47 3.95 -8.39 -5.27
N THR A 48 4.43 -9.52 -5.77
CA THR A 48 4.30 -10.82 -5.07
C THR A 48 5.05 -10.85 -3.74
N GLN A 49 6.01 -9.93 -3.53
CA GLN A 49 6.77 -9.82 -2.30
C GLN A 49 6.01 -9.04 -1.21
N LEU A 50 4.99 -8.25 -1.55
CA LEU A 50 4.21 -7.45 -0.60
C LEU A 50 3.58 -8.30 0.52
N LYS A 51 3.31 -9.59 0.28
CA LYS A 51 2.80 -10.52 1.29
C LYS A 51 3.74 -10.71 2.49
N TYR A 52 5.03 -10.45 2.30
CA TYR A 52 6.07 -10.56 3.32
C TYR A 52 6.27 -9.28 4.14
N ALA A 53 5.57 -8.19 3.81
CA ALA A 53 5.59 -6.96 4.59
C ALA A 53 5.07 -7.24 6.01
N ARG A 54 5.90 -6.92 7.01
CA ARG A 54 5.62 -7.09 8.43
C ARG A 54 5.09 -5.80 9.05
N ARG A 55 5.72 -4.66 8.75
CA ARG A 55 5.31 -3.34 9.26
C ARG A 55 4.58 -2.55 8.17
N LEU A 56 3.31 -2.25 8.42
CA LEU A 56 2.40 -1.61 7.49
C LEU A 56 1.99 -0.24 8.00
N VAL A 57 2.09 0.78 7.14
CA VAL A 57 1.46 2.09 7.36
C VAL A 57 0.31 2.24 6.37
N VAL A 58 -0.90 2.42 6.86
CA VAL A 58 -2.11 2.60 6.04
C VAL A 58 -2.61 4.02 6.22
N LYS A 59 -2.52 4.83 5.16
CA LYS A 59 -3.02 6.20 5.16
C LYS A 59 -4.40 6.27 4.53
N LEU A 60 -5.34 6.90 5.21
CA LEU A 60 -6.70 7.17 4.75
C LEU A 60 -6.86 8.64 4.42
N GLY A 61 -7.06 8.96 3.14
CA GLY A 61 -7.39 10.33 2.73
C GLY A 61 -8.79 10.76 3.18
N SER A 62 -9.00 12.08 3.30
CA SER A 62 -10.31 12.65 3.68
C SER A 62 -11.45 12.12 2.81
N ALA A 63 -11.27 12.07 1.49
CA ALA A 63 -12.27 11.53 0.55
C ALA A 63 -12.61 10.04 0.75
N VAL A 64 -11.70 9.27 1.35
CA VAL A 64 -11.93 7.86 1.66
C VAL A 64 -12.79 7.73 2.92
N ILE A 65 -12.64 8.62 3.89
CA ILE A 65 -13.39 8.51 5.15
C ILE A 65 -14.67 9.34 5.16
N THR A 66 -14.83 10.32 4.26
CA THR A 66 -16.06 11.07 4.09
C THR A 66 -16.94 10.49 2.99
N ARG A 67 -18.24 10.76 3.07
CA ARG A 67 -19.20 10.49 2.01
C ARG A 67 -19.12 11.58 0.93
N GLU A 68 -19.60 11.25 -0.28
CA GLU A 68 -19.59 12.17 -1.42
C GLU A 68 -20.56 13.35 -1.27
N ASP A 69 -21.61 13.18 -0.46
CA ASP A 69 -22.56 14.24 -0.10
C ASP A 69 -21.99 15.23 0.93
N GLU A 70 -20.74 15.04 1.36
CA GLU A 70 -20.07 15.81 2.42
C GLU A 70 -20.85 15.80 3.76
N HIS A 71 -21.85 14.91 3.90
CA HIS A 71 -22.71 14.77 5.07
C HIS A 71 -22.24 13.66 6.00
N GLY A 72 -20.93 13.61 6.20
CA GLY A 72 -20.31 12.83 7.27
C GLY A 72 -19.42 11.70 6.84
N LEU A 73 -19.19 10.78 7.79
CA LEU A 73 -18.27 9.67 7.61
C LEU A 73 -18.90 8.53 6.81
N ALA A 74 -18.12 7.96 5.90
CA ALA A 74 -18.45 6.75 5.17
C ALA A 74 -18.23 5.52 6.07
N LEU A 75 -19.08 5.36 7.11
CA LEU A 75 -18.91 4.35 8.16
C LEU A 75 -18.74 2.92 7.62
N GLY A 76 -19.51 2.51 6.61
CA GLY A 76 -19.38 1.17 6.01
C GLY A 76 -18.02 0.95 5.37
N ARG A 77 -17.48 1.98 4.69
CA ARG A 77 -16.14 1.93 4.09
C ARG A 77 -15.07 1.92 5.17
N LEU A 78 -15.22 2.77 6.19
CA LEU A 78 -14.30 2.82 7.33
C LEU A 78 -14.24 1.48 8.08
N ALA A 79 -15.40 0.87 8.35
CA ALA A 79 -15.49 -0.43 9.00
C ALA A 79 -14.82 -1.54 8.17
N SER A 80 -15.02 -1.54 6.85
CA SER A 80 -14.36 -2.49 5.95
C SER A 80 -12.84 -2.33 5.92
N ILE A 81 -12.33 -1.10 6.06
CA ILE A 81 -10.90 -0.85 6.14
C ILE A 81 -10.35 -1.30 7.50
N VAL A 82 -11.04 -0.96 8.60
CA VAL A 82 -10.67 -1.39 9.96
C VAL A 82 -10.62 -2.91 10.07
N GLU A 83 -11.62 -3.62 9.52
CA GLU A 83 -11.63 -5.08 9.44
C GLU A 83 -10.36 -5.62 8.78
N GLN A 84 -9.96 -5.06 7.64
CA GLN A 84 -8.77 -5.50 6.91
C GLN A 84 -7.48 -5.20 7.67
N VAL A 85 -7.37 -4.05 8.33
CA VAL A 85 -6.21 -3.70 9.17
C VAL A 85 -6.16 -4.62 10.39
N ALA A 86 -7.29 -4.87 11.05
CA ALA A 86 -7.38 -5.76 12.20
C ALA A 86 -6.98 -7.20 11.82
N GLU A 87 -7.42 -7.71 10.66
CA GLU A 87 -6.98 -9.02 10.18
C GLU A 87 -5.48 -9.08 9.89
N CYS A 88 -4.90 -8.02 9.33
CA CYS A 88 -3.45 -7.95 9.14
C CYS A 88 -2.72 -7.99 10.48
N HIS A 89 -3.22 -7.24 11.46
CA HIS A 89 -2.69 -7.15 12.82
C HIS A 89 -2.78 -8.48 13.57
N VAL A 90 -3.96 -9.11 13.58
CA VAL A 90 -4.18 -10.46 14.14
C VAL A 90 -3.32 -11.51 13.44
N GLY A 91 -3.03 -11.32 12.15
CA GLY A 91 -2.07 -12.11 11.38
C GLY A 91 -0.60 -11.91 11.76
N GLY A 92 -0.30 -11.14 12.81
CA GLY A 92 1.05 -10.92 13.34
C GLY A 92 1.82 -9.78 12.66
N ARG A 93 1.14 -8.88 11.95
CA ARG A 93 1.76 -7.70 11.32
C ARG A 93 1.63 -6.48 12.21
N GLU A 94 2.65 -5.63 12.18
CA GLU A 94 2.67 -4.38 12.90
C GLU A 94 1.95 -3.33 12.06
N CYS A 95 0.75 -2.93 12.46
CA CYS A 95 -0.09 -2.02 11.68
C CYS A 95 -0.13 -0.63 12.32
N ILE A 96 0.05 0.40 11.49
CA ILE A 96 -0.06 1.81 11.87
C ILE A 96 -1.03 2.48 10.92
N MET A 97 -1.96 3.28 11.45
CA MET A 97 -2.92 4.02 10.64
C MET A 97 -2.62 5.51 10.68
N VAL A 98 -2.68 6.16 9.52
CA VAL A 98 -2.66 7.62 9.40
C VAL A 98 -4.01 8.06 8.85
N THR A 99 -4.81 8.75 9.65
CA THR A 99 -6.16 9.18 9.25
C THR A 99 -6.20 10.65 8.87
N SER A 100 -7.29 11.09 8.25
CA SER A 100 -7.64 12.51 8.05
C SER A 100 -9.07 12.76 8.60
N GLY A 101 -9.76 13.81 8.14
CA GLY A 101 -11.22 13.96 8.22
C GLY A 101 -11.81 14.41 9.56
N ALA A 102 -10.97 14.69 10.56
CA ALA A 102 -11.41 15.25 11.84
C ALA A 102 -12.20 16.55 11.64
N VAL A 103 -11.71 17.48 10.82
CA VAL A 103 -12.40 18.73 10.51
C VAL A 103 -13.77 18.49 9.87
N ALA A 104 -13.84 17.61 8.86
CA ALA A 104 -15.09 17.33 8.16
C ALA A 104 -16.14 16.71 9.09
N PHE A 105 -15.73 15.74 9.91
CA PHE A 105 -16.62 15.10 10.88
C PHE A 105 -17.06 16.06 11.99
N GLY A 106 -16.16 16.92 12.47
CA GLY A 106 -16.50 17.92 13.47
C GLY A 106 -17.44 18.99 12.97
N LYS A 107 -17.26 19.47 11.72
CA LYS A 107 -18.20 20.41 11.09
C LYS A 107 -19.60 19.83 11.02
N GLN A 108 -19.73 18.56 10.65
CA GLN A 108 -21.03 17.87 10.64
C GLN A 108 -21.63 17.81 12.05
N LYS A 109 -20.85 17.36 13.04
CA LYS A 109 -21.33 17.21 14.42
C LYS A 109 -21.77 18.55 15.02
N LEU A 110 -20.99 19.60 14.78
CA LEU A 110 -21.32 20.97 15.22
C LEU A 110 -22.55 21.52 14.50
N ALA A 111 -22.69 21.28 13.19
CA ALA A 111 -23.88 21.68 12.44
C ALA A 111 -25.14 20.96 12.93
N GLN A 112 -25.05 19.67 13.25
CA GLN A 112 -26.16 18.90 13.84
C GLN A 112 -26.54 19.44 15.22
N GLU A 113 -25.56 19.69 16.09
CA GLU A 113 -25.80 20.25 17.42
C GLU A 113 -26.47 21.63 17.33
N LEU A 114 -26.00 22.48 16.41
CA LEU A 114 -26.59 23.79 16.17
C LEU A 114 -28.04 23.66 15.68
N LEU A 115 -28.31 22.76 14.73
CA LEU A 115 -29.68 22.50 14.26
C LEU A 115 -30.60 22.00 15.37
N MET A 116 -30.10 21.20 16.31
CA MET A 116 -30.86 20.74 17.48
C MET A 116 -31.09 21.86 18.51
N SER A 117 -30.23 22.87 18.55
CA SER A 117 -30.37 24.03 19.44
C SER A 117 -31.32 25.11 18.92
N LEU A 118 -31.71 25.06 17.64
CA LEU A 118 -32.65 26.00 17.02
C LEU A 118 -34.10 25.64 17.34
N SER A 119 -34.95 26.65 17.50
CA SER A 119 -36.39 26.43 17.69
C SER A 119 -37.04 25.81 16.44
N MET A 120 -38.20 25.16 16.60
CA MET A 120 -38.98 24.60 15.47
C MET A 120 -39.33 25.64 14.40
N ARG A 121 -39.42 26.93 14.77
CA ARG A 121 -39.74 28.04 13.85
C ARG A 121 -38.54 28.43 12.99
N GLU A 122 -37.33 28.41 13.56
CA GLU A 122 -36.07 28.72 12.88
C GLU A 122 -35.62 27.56 11.98
N THR A 123 -35.93 26.31 12.34
CA THR A 123 -35.65 25.13 11.50
C THR A 123 -36.56 25.01 10.27
N LEU A 124 -37.79 25.56 10.33
CA LEU A 124 -38.78 25.53 9.25
C LEU A 124 -38.80 26.78 8.36
N SER A 125 -38.11 27.87 8.73
CA SER A 125 -38.01 29.10 7.93
C SER A 125 -36.99 28.91 6.78
N PRO A 126 -37.42 28.82 5.50
CA PRO A 126 -36.50 28.62 4.38
C PRO A 126 -35.83 29.93 3.92
N LYS A 127 -36.16 31.07 4.56
CA LYS A 127 -35.74 32.42 4.15
C LYS A 127 -34.62 33.01 5.00
N ASP A 128 -34.20 32.35 6.06
CA ASP A 128 -33.10 32.84 6.88
C ASP A 128 -31.75 32.43 6.27
N HIS A 129 -30.95 33.44 5.93
CA HIS A 129 -29.59 33.33 5.38
C HIS A 129 -28.63 32.52 6.27
N THR A 130 -29.05 32.18 7.49
CA THR A 130 -28.33 31.34 8.46
C THR A 130 -28.05 29.92 7.95
N ARG A 131 -28.86 29.35 7.05
CA ARG A 131 -28.58 28.00 6.48
C ARG A 131 -27.37 27.94 5.55
N SER A 132 -27.06 29.01 4.80
CA SER A 132 -25.83 29.05 3.98
C SER A 132 -24.65 29.66 4.74
N GLU A 133 -24.89 30.42 5.81
CA GLU A 133 -23.84 31.02 6.64
C GLU A 133 -23.29 30.09 7.74
N THR A 134 -24.05 29.06 8.15
CA THR A 134 -23.64 28.11 9.20
C THR A 134 -22.47 27.22 8.81
N GLY A 135 -22.32 26.87 7.53
CA GLY A 135 -21.13 26.18 7.02
C GLY A 135 -19.87 27.07 6.99
N THR A 136 -20.05 28.38 6.98
CA THR A 136 -19.01 29.41 6.79
C THR A 136 -18.47 29.95 8.12
N LEU A 137 -19.21 29.81 9.23
CA LEU A 137 -18.86 30.34 10.55
C LEU A 137 -18.14 29.36 11.47
N LEU A 138 -18.11 28.06 11.16
CA LEU A 138 -17.47 27.07 12.03
C LEU A 138 -15.95 27.09 11.84
N GLU A 139 -15.27 27.56 12.88
CA GLU A 139 -13.82 27.64 12.94
C GLU A 139 -13.21 26.22 12.78
N PRO A 140 -12.28 26.01 11.81
CA PRO A 140 -11.77 24.68 11.47
C PRO A 140 -11.05 23.96 12.61
N ARG A 141 -10.39 24.65 13.53
CA ARG A 141 -9.68 24.04 14.67
C ARG A 141 -10.65 23.51 15.72
N ALA A 142 -11.72 24.25 16.02
CA ALA A 142 -12.81 23.80 16.88
C ALA A 142 -13.49 22.56 16.28
N ALA A 143 -13.76 22.59 14.97
CA ALA A 143 -14.25 21.41 14.26
C ALA A 143 -13.25 20.24 14.34
N ALA A 144 -11.95 20.47 14.15
CA ALA A 144 -10.95 19.42 14.31
C ALA A 144 -10.96 18.81 15.72
N ALA A 145 -11.01 19.62 16.77
CA ALA A 145 -11.02 19.14 18.15
C ALA A 145 -12.26 18.27 18.43
N VAL A 146 -13.45 18.75 18.04
CA VAL A 146 -14.71 18.01 18.20
C VAL A 146 -14.71 16.72 17.38
N GLY A 147 -14.31 16.79 16.10
CA GLY A 147 -14.30 15.63 15.22
C GLY A 147 -13.23 14.61 15.56
N GLN A 148 -12.06 15.04 16.06
CA GLN A 148 -10.98 14.13 16.45
C GLN A 148 -11.41 13.21 17.60
N SER A 149 -12.10 13.75 18.61
CA SER A 149 -12.62 12.94 19.72
C SER A 149 -13.58 11.86 19.22
N GLY A 150 -14.53 12.22 18.36
CA GLY A 150 -15.53 11.29 17.87
C GLY A 150 -14.98 10.28 16.85
N LEU A 151 -14.02 10.68 15.99
CA LEU A 151 -13.30 9.75 15.14
C LEU A 151 -12.60 8.68 15.96
N MET A 152 -11.97 9.07 17.07
CA MET A 152 -11.27 8.14 17.93
C MET A 152 -12.23 7.15 18.60
N SER A 153 -13.39 7.61 19.07
CA SER A 153 -14.43 6.74 19.61
C SER A 153 -14.95 5.73 18.58
N LEU A 154 -15.08 6.15 17.31
CA LEU A 154 -15.51 5.25 16.23
C LEU A 154 -14.46 4.19 15.93
N TYR A 155 -13.19 4.58 15.80
CA TYR A 155 -12.11 3.62 15.63
C TYR A 155 -12.02 2.64 16.80
N ASP A 156 -12.13 3.12 18.04
CA ASP A 156 -12.07 2.26 19.24
C ASP A 156 -13.21 1.24 19.24
N ALA A 157 -14.44 1.69 18.97
CA ALA A 157 -15.61 0.81 18.88
C ALA A 157 -15.46 -0.25 17.77
N MET A 158 -14.89 0.11 16.61
CA MET A 158 -14.69 -0.82 15.50
C MET A 158 -13.56 -1.82 15.77
N PHE A 159 -12.41 -1.38 16.26
CA PHE A 159 -11.27 -2.26 16.57
C PHE A 159 -11.54 -3.18 17.77
N ALA A 160 -12.35 -2.72 18.73
CA ALA A 160 -12.77 -3.55 19.87
C ALA A 160 -13.52 -4.82 19.44
N GLN A 161 -14.25 -4.79 18.32
CA GLN A 161 -14.94 -5.99 17.78
C GLN A 161 -13.96 -7.10 17.38
N TYR A 162 -12.71 -6.74 17.06
CA TYR A 162 -11.64 -7.68 16.68
C TYR A 162 -10.67 -7.97 17.83
N GLY A 163 -10.93 -7.47 19.05
CA GLY A 163 -10.03 -7.61 20.19
C GLY A 163 -8.71 -6.84 20.05
N VAL A 164 -8.64 -5.88 19.11
CA VAL A 164 -7.43 -5.09 18.85
C VAL A 164 -7.47 -3.81 19.68
N LYS A 165 -6.37 -3.52 20.37
CA LYS A 165 -6.19 -2.27 21.10
C LYS A 165 -5.58 -1.22 20.20
N ILE A 166 -6.03 0.02 20.35
CA ILE A 166 -5.53 1.15 19.59
C ILE A 166 -5.02 2.25 20.52
N ALA A 167 -4.16 3.12 20.00
CA ALA A 167 -3.69 4.30 20.71
C ALA A 167 -3.73 5.53 19.79
N GLN A 168 -4.23 6.64 20.31
CA GLN A 168 -4.21 7.91 19.59
C GLN A 168 -2.85 8.57 19.71
N VAL A 169 -2.32 9.06 18.59
CA VAL A 169 -1.14 9.92 18.57
C VAL A 169 -1.42 11.13 17.69
N LEU A 170 -1.31 12.33 18.26
CA LEU A 170 -1.50 13.59 17.54
C LEU A 170 -0.16 14.24 17.30
N VAL A 171 0.08 14.68 16.07
CA VAL A 171 1.36 15.27 15.66
C VAL A 171 1.16 16.59 14.94
N THR A 172 2.13 17.48 15.06
CA THR A 172 2.23 18.73 14.34
C THR A 172 3.42 18.68 13.39
N LYS A 173 3.52 19.65 12.47
CA LYS A 173 4.69 19.75 11.59
C LYS A 173 6.00 19.91 12.39
N GLY A 174 5.95 20.65 13.50
CA GLY A 174 7.11 20.93 14.34
C GLY A 174 7.72 19.68 14.98
N ASP A 175 6.89 18.67 15.26
CA ASP A 175 7.32 17.45 15.94
C ASP A 175 8.33 16.64 15.13
N PHE A 176 8.31 16.76 13.80
CA PHE A 176 9.25 16.08 12.91
C PHE A 176 10.51 16.90 12.60
N TYR A 177 10.44 18.23 12.68
CA TYR A 177 11.59 19.10 12.41
C TYR A 177 12.54 19.20 13.62
N ASN A 178 12.00 19.14 14.84
CA ASN A 178 12.82 19.08 16.04
C ASN A 178 13.28 17.62 16.29
N GLU A 179 14.60 17.41 16.42
CA GLU A 179 15.18 16.09 16.62
C GLU A 179 14.72 15.41 17.90
N GLU A 180 14.50 16.17 18.97
CA GLU A 180 14.12 15.63 20.27
C GLU A 180 12.67 15.13 20.26
N THR A 181 11.74 15.97 19.82
CA THR A 181 10.32 15.59 19.70
C THR A 181 10.14 14.43 18.75
N ARG A 182 10.89 14.42 17.64
CA ARG A 182 10.89 13.32 16.67
C ARG A 182 11.38 12.01 17.30
N ARG A 183 12.49 12.03 18.05
CA ARG A 183 12.98 10.85 18.78
C ARG A 183 11.94 10.33 19.78
N ASN A 184 11.29 11.23 20.51
CA ASN A 184 10.24 10.87 21.47
C ASN A 184 9.04 10.23 20.75
N LEU A 185 8.58 10.82 19.64
CA LEU A 185 7.50 10.27 18.82
C LEU A 185 7.83 8.84 18.34
N ILE A 186 9.02 8.63 17.77
CA ILE A 186 9.46 7.32 17.29
C ILE A 186 9.56 6.30 18.43
N SER A 187 10.06 6.73 19.59
CA SER A 187 10.14 5.89 20.80
C SER A 187 8.75 5.43 21.24
N THR A 188 7.80 6.37 21.36
CA THR A 188 6.41 6.07 21.73
C THR A 188 5.77 5.10 20.74
N LEU A 189 5.93 5.33 19.44
CA LEU A 189 5.37 4.44 18.41
C LEU A 189 5.99 3.04 18.45
N SER A 190 7.31 2.96 18.67
CA SER A 190 8.01 1.68 18.81
C SER A 190 7.51 0.88 20.01
N GLU A 191 7.25 1.57 21.13
CA GLU A 191 6.69 0.95 22.33
C GLU A 191 5.25 0.47 22.11
N LEU A 192 4.37 1.30 21.51
CA LEU A 192 3.00 0.90 21.18
C LEU A 192 2.96 -0.35 20.29
N ILE A 193 3.82 -0.39 19.26
CA ILE A 193 3.96 -1.55 18.38
C ILE A 193 4.42 -2.78 19.17
N SER A 194 5.40 -2.63 20.07
CA SER A 194 5.88 -3.73 20.92
C SER A 194 4.83 -4.28 21.89
N LEU A 195 3.87 -3.43 22.30
CA LEU A 195 2.71 -3.80 23.11
C LEU A 195 1.56 -4.39 22.27
N ASN A 196 1.78 -4.60 20.97
CA ASN A 196 0.79 -5.10 20.02
C ASN A 196 -0.47 -4.19 19.90
N ILE A 197 -0.27 -2.88 20.04
CA ILE A 197 -1.29 -1.83 19.91
C ILE A 197 -1.17 -1.20 18.52
N VAL A 198 -2.30 -0.96 17.85
CA VAL A 198 -2.34 -0.25 16.55
C VAL A 198 -2.37 1.26 16.79
N PRO A 199 -1.31 2.01 16.45
CA PRO A 199 -1.33 3.47 16.57
C PRO A 199 -2.19 4.09 15.47
N ILE A 200 -3.08 5.01 15.85
CA ILE A 200 -3.86 5.84 14.94
C ILE A 200 -3.35 7.28 15.05
N ILE A 201 -2.70 7.73 13.98
CA ILE A 201 -1.98 8.99 13.91
C ILE A 201 -2.80 9.99 13.09
N ASN A 202 -2.91 11.22 13.59
CA ASN A 202 -3.49 12.33 12.84
C ASN A 202 -2.75 13.64 13.15
N THR A 203 -2.93 14.64 12.29
CA THR A 203 -2.46 16.00 12.58
C THR A 203 -3.24 16.61 13.74
N ASN A 204 -2.55 17.31 14.62
CA ASN A 204 -3.18 18.10 15.67
C ASN A 204 -3.66 19.45 15.09
N ASP A 205 -4.69 19.39 14.25
CA ASP A 205 -5.22 20.57 13.56
C ASP A 205 -5.75 21.62 14.55
N ALA A 206 -6.14 21.21 15.77
CA ALA A 206 -6.65 22.11 16.81
C ALA A 206 -5.63 23.17 17.26
N VAL A 207 -4.34 22.86 17.19
CA VAL A 207 -3.24 23.76 17.62
C VAL A 207 -2.34 24.19 16.46
N THR A 208 -2.61 23.72 15.24
CA THR A 208 -1.75 23.99 14.09
C THR A 208 -1.93 25.45 13.62
N PRO A 209 -0.85 26.23 13.45
CA PRO A 209 -0.93 27.59 12.93
C PRO A 209 -1.52 27.62 11.51
N PRO A 210 -2.08 28.75 11.04
CA PRO A 210 -2.65 28.85 9.70
C PRO A 210 -1.61 28.50 8.63
N PRO A 211 -2.00 27.97 7.46
CA PRO A 211 -1.07 27.57 6.41
C PRO A 211 -0.13 28.72 6.04
N GLN A 212 1.16 28.57 6.34
CA GLN A 212 2.21 29.43 5.79
C GLN A 212 2.66 28.84 4.45
N THR A 213 3.05 29.70 3.51
CA THR A 213 3.63 29.30 2.23
C THR A 213 4.99 28.65 2.48
N ASP A 214 5.00 27.33 2.66
CA ASP A 214 6.21 26.55 2.88
C ASP A 214 6.79 26.04 1.54
N ASP A 215 8.11 26.20 1.37
CA ASP A 215 8.92 25.56 0.32
C ASP A 215 8.79 24.02 0.35
N ASP A 216 8.97 23.36 -0.80
CA ASP A 216 8.74 21.91 -0.97
C ASP A 216 9.68 21.02 -0.14
N PHE A 217 10.86 21.52 0.23
CA PHE A 217 11.85 20.81 1.04
C PHE A 217 12.42 21.73 2.10
N ARG A 218 12.58 21.21 3.32
CA ARG A 218 13.26 21.91 4.40
C ARG A 218 14.47 21.12 4.89
N THR A 219 15.54 21.84 5.16
CA THR A 219 16.69 21.30 5.88
C THR A 219 16.30 21.18 7.35
N GLY A 220 16.26 19.96 7.88
CA GLY A 220 16.17 19.77 9.33
C GLY A 220 17.44 20.24 10.03
N THR A 221 17.36 20.48 11.34
CA THR A 221 18.55 20.58 12.18
C THR A 221 19.41 19.32 11.97
N GLY A 222 20.68 19.50 11.58
CA GLY A 222 21.58 18.39 11.22
C GLY A 222 21.74 18.07 9.73
N GLY A 223 21.21 18.89 8.80
CA GLY A 223 21.56 18.80 7.37
C GLY A 223 20.82 17.73 6.56
N LYS A 224 19.93 16.93 7.18
CA LYS A 224 19.05 15.99 6.46
C LYS A 224 17.92 16.75 5.74
N LYS A 225 17.70 16.43 4.46
CA LYS A 225 16.52 16.88 3.69
C LYS A 225 15.26 16.18 4.20
N ILE A 226 14.30 16.97 4.69
CA ILE A 226 13.00 16.53 5.18
C ILE A 226 11.94 17.02 4.18
N ILE A 227 10.99 16.15 3.80
CA ILE A 227 9.85 16.56 2.96
C ILE A 227 8.98 17.56 3.71
N ALA A 228 8.53 18.63 3.05
CA ALA A 228 7.63 19.57 3.69
C ALA A 228 6.28 18.89 4.01
N LEU A 229 5.91 18.86 5.29
CA LEU A 229 4.62 18.34 5.73
C LEU A 229 3.50 19.28 5.28
N LYS A 230 2.93 19.04 4.10
CA LYS A 230 1.82 19.83 3.53
C LYS A 230 0.46 19.18 3.76
N ASP A 231 0.42 17.86 3.73
CA ASP A 231 -0.77 17.03 3.84
C ASP A 231 -0.46 15.73 4.62
N ASN A 232 -1.49 14.94 4.92
CA ASN A 232 -1.32 13.66 5.62
C ASN A 232 -0.62 12.61 4.74
N ASP A 233 -0.47 12.83 3.43
CA ASP A 233 0.33 11.97 2.54
C ASP A 233 1.82 12.12 2.85
N SER A 234 2.29 13.37 2.94
CA SER A 234 3.66 13.70 3.37
C SER A 234 3.94 13.23 4.80
N LEU A 235 2.94 13.35 5.69
CA LEU A 235 3.01 12.82 7.06
C LEU A 235 3.21 11.30 7.07
N ALA A 236 2.38 10.58 6.31
CA ALA A 236 2.45 9.13 6.26
C ALA A 236 3.76 8.63 5.64
N ALA A 237 4.26 9.29 4.59
CA ALA A 237 5.57 9.00 4.01
C ALA A 237 6.71 9.20 5.01
N MET A 238 6.73 10.35 5.69
CA MET A 238 7.74 10.65 6.70
C MET A 238 7.72 9.67 7.86
N LEU A 239 6.53 9.43 8.39
CA LEU A 239 6.31 8.47 9.46
C LEU A 239 6.78 7.07 9.06
N ALA A 240 6.40 6.60 7.87
CA ALA A 240 6.76 5.27 7.38
C ALA A 240 8.27 5.09 7.28
N ALA A 241 9.01 6.13 6.85
CA ALA A 241 10.46 6.09 6.82
C ALA A 241 11.08 6.09 8.24
N GLU A 242 10.58 6.93 9.14
CA GLU A 242 11.11 7.03 10.51
C GLU A 242 10.83 5.78 11.36
N VAL A 243 9.71 5.09 11.10
CA VAL A 243 9.39 3.80 11.74
C VAL A 243 9.89 2.59 10.95
N GLU A 244 10.72 2.76 9.91
CA GLU A 244 11.24 1.64 9.10
C GLU A 244 10.12 0.68 8.62
N ALA A 245 9.03 1.23 8.08
CA ALA A 245 7.92 0.43 7.58
C ALA A 245 8.31 -0.30 6.28
N ASP A 246 7.84 -1.54 6.12
CA ASP A 246 8.09 -2.30 4.89
C ASP A 246 7.18 -1.82 3.75
N LEU A 247 5.96 -1.39 4.09
CA LEU A 247 4.94 -0.99 3.12
C LEU A 247 4.09 0.18 3.62
N LEU A 248 3.99 1.21 2.79
CA LEU A 248 3.06 2.33 2.91
C LEU A 248 1.93 2.17 1.87
N ILE A 249 0.69 2.11 2.34
CA ILE A 249 -0.50 2.09 1.50
C ILE A 249 -1.20 3.45 1.60
N LEU A 250 -1.16 4.22 0.51
CA LEU A 250 -1.84 5.50 0.37
C LEU A 250 -3.22 5.28 -0.25
N MET A 251 -4.27 5.24 0.58
CA MET A 251 -5.65 5.08 0.13
C MET A 251 -6.24 6.45 -0.21
N SER A 252 -6.64 6.64 -1.48
CA SER A 252 -7.21 7.88 -2.01
C SER A 252 -8.53 7.65 -2.76
N ASP A 253 -9.14 8.72 -3.26
CA ASP A 253 -10.25 8.77 -4.21
C ASP A 253 -9.87 8.44 -5.67
N VAL A 254 -8.62 8.06 -5.93
CA VAL A 254 -8.10 7.77 -7.27
C VAL A 254 -7.60 6.34 -7.34
N ASP A 255 -7.80 5.69 -8.49
CA ASP A 255 -7.37 4.29 -8.72
C ASP A 255 -5.84 4.13 -8.64
N GLY A 256 -5.08 5.16 -9.01
CA GLY A 256 -3.63 5.20 -8.94
C GLY A 256 -3.10 6.27 -9.87
N ILE A 257 -1.87 6.11 -10.35
CA ILE A 257 -1.25 7.01 -11.32
C ILE A 257 -1.68 6.59 -12.72
N TYR A 258 -2.11 7.56 -13.52
CA TYR A 258 -2.43 7.36 -14.92
C TYR A 258 -1.37 7.99 -15.82
N THR A 259 -1.20 7.46 -17.03
CA THR A 259 -0.32 8.03 -18.07
C THR A 259 -0.68 9.47 -18.44
N LYS A 260 -1.97 9.82 -18.35
CA LYS A 260 -2.56 11.14 -18.59
C LYS A 260 -3.74 11.33 -17.62
N PRO A 261 -4.27 12.56 -17.43
CA PRO A 261 -5.45 12.76 -16.59
C PRO A 261 -6.59 11.79 -16.94
N PRO A 262 -7.25 11.13 -15.97
CA PRO A 262 -8.26 10.09 -16.23
C PRO A 262 -9.45 10.55 -17.08
N SER A 263 -9.71 11.86 -17.10
CA SER A 263 -10.77 12.47 -17.92
C SER A 263 -10.41 12.56 -19.41
N GLN A 264 -9.17 12.26 -19.80
CA GLN A 264 -8.71 12.29 -21.20
C GLN A 264 -8.78 10.91 -21.84
N GLU A 265 -9.14 10.87 -23.12
CA GLU A 265 -9.18 9.64 -23.89
C GLU A 265 -7.78 8.99 -24.00
N GLY A 266 -7.73 7.67 -23.82
CA GLY A 266 -6.48 6.90 -23.83
C GLY A 266 -5.67 6.96 -22.53
N ALA A 267 -6.20 7.55 -21.45
CA ALA A 267 -5.59 7.45 -20.13
C ALA A 267 -5.57 5.98 -19.65
N ARG A 268 -4.40 5.48 -19.26
CA ARG A 268 -4.21 4.12 -18.74
C ARG A 268 -3.63 4.16 -17.34
N LEU A 269 -4.15 3.32 -16.45
CA LEU A 269 -3.60 3.13 -15.11
C LEU A 269 -2.21 2.49 -15.22
N ILE A 270 -1.23 3.06 -14.50
CA ILE A 270 0.13 2.57 -14.40
C ILE A 270 0.18 1.61 -13.20
N PRO A 271 0.31 0.28 -13.41
CA PRO A 271 0.30 -0.68 -12.31
C PRO A 271 1.60 -0.65 -11.49
N THR A 272 2.72 -0.25 -12.11
CA THR A 272 4.03 -0.16 -11.47
C THR A 272 4.69 1.14 -11.91
N PHE A 273 5.12 1.94 -10.96
CA PHE A 273 5.78 3.23 -11.17
C PHE A 273 7.24 3.13 -10.71
N THR A 274 8.16 3.62 -11.54
CA THR A 274 9.57 3.80 -11.19
C THR A 274 9.91 5.29 -11.23
N PRO A 275 10.88 5.77 -10.43
CA PRO A 275 11.26 7.18 -10.43
C PRO A 275 11.57 7.77 -11.81
N ASP A 276 12.15 6.97 -12.73
CA ASP A 276 12.44 7.39 -14.10
C ASP A 276 11.20 7.77 -14.92
N MET A 277 10.01 7.28 -14.53
CA MET A 277 8.75 7.60 -15.20
C MET A 277 8.22 8.98 -14.84
N LEU A 278 8.78 9.66 -13.84
CA LEU A 278 8.24 10.91 -13.30
C LEU A 278 8.17 12.01 -14.36
N GLU A 279 9.15 12.10 -15.27
CA GLU A 279 9.16 13.07 -16.38
C GLU A 279 8.11 12.78 -17.47
N SER A 280 7.65 11.53 -17.56
CA SER A 280 6.71 11.06 -18.59
C SER A 280 5.23 11.19 -18.19
N VAL A 281 4.95 11.37 -16.90
CA VAL A 281 3.59 11.42 -16.35
C VAL A 281 3.12 12.87 -16.21
N LYS A 282 1.94 13.19 -16.75
CA LYS A 282 1.31 14.50 -16.59
C LYS A 282 0.21 14.46 -15.52
N PHE A 283 0.40 15.21 -14.44
CA PHE A 283 -0.58 15.30 -13.36
C PHE A 283 -1.70 16.32 -13.64
N GLY A 284 -2.94 15.96 -13.28
CA GLY A 284 -4.12 16.82 -13.40
C GLY A 284 -4.34 17.76 -12.19
N LYS A 285 -5.46 18.50 -12.19
CA LYS A 285 -5.85 19.43 -11.11
C LYS A 285 -6.22 18.70 -9.80
N LYS A 286 -6.14 19.42 -8.67
CA LYS A 286 -6.45 18.95 -7.29
C LYS A 286 -7.93 18.57 -7.13
N SER A 287 -8.24 17.61 -6.23
CA SER A 287 -9.63 17.25 -5.88
C SER A 287 -10.29 18.28 -4.95
N LYS A 288 -11.63 18.31 -4.89
CA LYS A 288 -12.40 19.33 -4.14
C LYS A 288 -12.26 19.22 -2.61
N VAL A 289 -12.14 18.00 -2.07
CA VAL A 289 -12.16 17.70 -0.62
C VAL A 289 -10.77 17.41 -0.03
N GLY A 290 -9.74 17.28 -0.88
CA GLY A 290 -8.37 16.97 -0.48
C GLY A 290 -7.47 18.22 -0.50
N THR A 291 -6.60 18.36 0.50
CA THR A 291 -5.59 19.44 0.56
C THR A 291 -4.39 19.18 -0.38
N GLY A 292 -4.16 17.92 -0.77
CA GLY A 292 -3.04 17.46 -1.60
C GLY A 292 -3.46 16.88 -2.96
N GLY A 293 -2.73 17.26 -4.02
CA GLY A 293 -2.97 16.79 -5.39
C GLY A 293 -2.38 15.40 -5.67
N MET A 294 -2.43 14.94 -6.92
CA MET A 294 -1.71 13.72 -7.33
C MET A 294 -0.19 13.92 -7.23
N ASP A 295 0.29 15.11 -7.61
CA ASP A 295 1.72 15.46 -7.53
C ASP A 295 2.29 15.30 -6.11
N SER A 296 1.60 15.80 -5.06
CA SER A 296 2.06 15.62 -3.68
C SER A 296 2.08 14.16 -3.24
N LYS A 297 1.16 13.33 -3.74
CA LYS A 297 1.16 11.88 -3.46
C LYS A 297 2.32 11.17 -4.12
N VAL A 298 2.64 11.51 -5.37
CA VAL A 298 3.80 10.94 -6.06
C VAL A 298 5.09 11.38 -5.37
N GLN A 299 5.22 12.65 -5.02
CA GLN A 299 6.41 13.16 -4.29
C GLN A 299 6.58 12.47 -2.94
N ALA A 300 5.50 12.32 -2.15
CA ALA A 300 5.54 11.62 -0.87
C ALA A 300 5.91 10.13 -1.05
N ALA A 301 5.34 9.47 -2.07
CA ALA A 301 5.63 8.07 -2.37
C ALA A 301 7.09 7.86 -2.81
N THR A 302 7.60 8.67 -3.73
CA THR A 302 9.01 8.62 -4.17
C THR A 302 9.96 8.91 -3.01
N TRP A 303 9.64 9.89 -2.16
CA TRP A 303 10.47 10.21 -0.99
C TRP A 303 10.57 9.06 0.02
N ALA A 304 9.47 8.31 0.22
CA ALA A 304 9.45 7.14 1.07
C ALA A 304 10.21 5.96 0.44
N LEU A 305 10.06 5.77 -0.88
CA LEU A 305 10.80 4.78 -1.66
C LEU A 305 12.32 4.96 -1.55
N ASP A 306 12.81 6.19 -1.73
CA ASP A 306 14.24 6.54 -1.60
C ASP A 306 14.83 6.17 -0.21
N ARG A 307 13.96 5.99 0.79
CA ARG A 307 14.28 5.66 2.19
C ARG A 307 14.02 4.21 2.56
N GLY A 308 13.72 3.35 1.59
CA GLY A 308 13.57 1.91 1.83
C GLY A 308 12.14 1.46 2.07
N VAL A 309 11.14 2.32 1.91
CA VAL A 309 9.74 1.99 2.14
C VAL A 309 9.04 1.74 0.80
N SER A 310 8.55 0.52 0.57
CA SER A 310 7.71 0.28 -0.61
C SER A 310 6.36 0.98 -0.49
N VAL A 311 5.84 1.53 -1.59
CA VAL A 311 4.61 2.32 -1.57
C VAL A 311 3.58 1.79 -2.57
N VAL A 312 2.30 1.78 -2.17
CA VAL A 312 1.17 1.55 -3.07
C VAL A 312 0.17 2.69 -2.95
N ILE A 313 -0.16 3.33 -4.07
CA ILE A 313 -1.30 4.25 -4.16
C ILE A 313 -2.48 3.47 -4.72
N CYS A 314 -3.62 3.49 -4.04
CA CYS A 314 -4.83 2.81 -4.49
C CYS A 314 -6.11 3.57 -4.16
N ASN A 315 -7.20 3.19 -4.84
CA ASN A 315 -8.53 3.68 -4.52
C ASN A 315 -9.05 3.04 -3.22
N GLY A 316 -9.24 3.85 -2.19
CA GLY A 316 -9.73 3.43 -0.89
C GLY A 316 -11.23 3.10 -0.86
N MET A 317 -11.96 3.38 -1.94
CA MET A 317 -13.36 3.00 -2.11
C MET A 317 -13.52 1.55 -2.61
N GLN A 318 -12.44 0.91 -3.09
CA GLN A 318 -12.51 -0.47 -3.53
C GLN A 318 -12.58 -1.45 -2.36
N GLU A 319 -13.44 -2.46 -2.51
CA GLU A 319 -13.57 -3.53 -1.53
C GLU A 319 -12.28 -4.34 -1.40
N LYS A 320 -11.95 -4.73 -0.17
CA LYS A 320 -10.82 -5.63 0.12
C LYS A 320 -9.50 -5.13 -0.46
N ALA A 321 -9.31 -3.80 -0.53
CA ALA A 321 -8.13 -3.18 -1.13
C ALA A 321 -6.83 -3.64 -0.45
N ILE A 322 -6.74 -3.57 0.88
CA ILE A 322 -5.55 -3.97 1.64
C ILE A 322 -5.28 -5.46 1.45
N LYS A 323 -6.30 -6.31 1.57
CA LYS A 323 -6.16 -7.77 1.32
C LYS A 323 -5.64 -8.08 -0.09
N THR A 324 -6.12 -7.34 -1.09
CA THR A 324 -5.73 -7.50 -2.49
C THR A 324 -4.28 -7.07 -2.72
N ILE A 325 -3.85 -5.96 -2.11
CA ILE A 325 -2.45 -5.51 -2.13
C ILE A 325 -1.55 -6.52 -1.44
N MET A 326 -1.93 -6.98 -0.24
CA MET A 326 -1.16 -7.94 0.55
C MET A 326 -1.05 -9.33 -0.11
N SER A 327 -1.99 -9.70 -0.98
CA SER A 327 -1.88 -10.93 -1.78
C SER A 327 -1.01 -10.76 -3.04
N GLY A 328 -0.45 -9.58 -3.26
CA GLY A 328 0.40 -9.25 -4.42
C GLY A 328 -0.38 -9.06 -5.72
N ARG A 329 -1.71 -8.92 -5.65
CA ARG A 329 -2.54 -8.67 -6.84
C ARG A 329 -2.42 -7.22 -7.30
N LYS A 330 -2.72 -6.99 -8.58
CA LYS A 330 -2.62 -5.67 -9.21
C LYS A 330 -3.77 -4.78 -8.76
N LEU A 331 -3.50 -4.00 -7.72
CA LEU A 331 -4.37 -2.93 -7.24
C LEU A 331 -3.59 -1.62 -7.23
N GLY A 332 -4.16 -0.59 -7.86
CA GLY A 332 -3.56 0.73 -8.03
C GLY A 332 -2.14 0.72 -8.58
N THR A 333 -1.28 1.59 -8.06
CA THR A 333 0.10 1.79 -8.53
C THR A 333 1.10 1.43 -7.46
N PHE A 334 2.02 0.52 -7.77
CA PHE A 334 3.10 0.08 -6.89
C PHE A 334 4.40 0.78 -7.26
N PHE A 335 5.09 1.33 -6.28
CA PHE A 335 6.35 2.05 -6.46
C PHE A 335 7.53 1.11 -6.21
N THR A 336 8.49 1.09 -7.14
CA THR A 336 9.70 0.27 -7.08
C THR A 336 10.88 1.00 -7.72
N ASP A 337 12.08 0.79 -7.18
CA ASP A 337 13.33 1.33 -7.74
C ASP A 337 13.85 0.49 -8.91
N VAL A 338 13.34 -0.73 -9.05
CA VAL A 338 13.75 -1.62 -10.15
C VAL A 338 12.90 -1.29 -11.36
N ALA A 339 13.51 -0.60 -12.32
CA ALA A 339 12.96 -0.49 -13.67
C ALA A 339 12.60 -1.90 -14.17
N ALA A 340 11.41 -2.04 -14.76
CA ALA A 340 11.02 -3.30 -15.40
C ALA A 340 12.18 -3.76 -16.28
N THR A 341 12.75 -4.93 -15.96
CA THR A 341 13.99 -5.43 -16.59
C THR A 341 13.89 -5.22 -18.10
N PRO A 342 14.84 -4.53 -18.76
CA PRO A 342 14.75 -4.27 -20.20
C PRO A 342 14.64 -5.61 -20.94
N GLY A 343 13.46 -5.89 -21.50
CA GLY A 343 13.14 -7.17 -22.16
C GLY A 343 11.98 -7.96 -21.56
N PHE A 344 11.55 -7.67 -20.32
CA PHE A 344 10.35 -8.27 -19.75
C PHE A 344 9.14 -7.35 -20.02
N LEU A 345 8.42 -7.63 -21.10
CA LEU A 345 7.09 -7.07 -21.29
C LEU A 345 6.18 -7.61 -20.17
N PRO A 346 5.38 -6.78 -19.50
CA PRO A 346 4.39 -7.28 -18.55
C PRO A 346 3.51 -8.35 -19.21
N VAL A 347 3.14 -9.40 -18.47
CA VAL A 347 2.37 -10.53 -19.01
C VAL A 347 1.11 -10.05 -19.73
N GLU A 348 0.46 -8.98 -19.26
CA GLU A 348 -0.72 -8.41 -19.92
C GLU A 348 -0.38 -7.81 -21.28
N HIS A 349 0.75 -7.10 -21.41
CA HIS A 349 1.22 -6.62 -22.71
C HIS A 349 1.60 -7.77 -23.63
N MET A 350 2.20 -8.83 -23.10
CA MET A 350 2.46 -10.05 -23.87
C MET A 350 1.14 -10.69 -24.34
N CYS A 351 0.12 -10.76 -23.48
CA CYS A 351 -1.21 -11.26 -23.81
C CYS A 351 -1.94 -10.38 -24.81
N GLU A 352 -1.87 -9.05 -24.69
CA GLU A 352 -2.44 -8.10 -25.64
C GLU A 352 -1.75 -8.22 -27.00
N ASN A 353 -0.42 -8.25 -27.02
CA ASN A 353 0.36 -8.44 -28.23
C ASN A 353 0.06 -9.80 -28.88
N ALA A 354 -0.06 -10.87 -28.08
CA ALA A 354 -0.44 -12.20 -28.56
C ALA A 354 -1.87 -12.20 -29.13
N ARG A 355 -2.81 -11.50 -28.49
CA ARG A 355 -4.19 -11.38 -28.98
C ARG A 355 -4.26 -10.56 -30.26
N HIS A 356 -3.49 -9.47 -30.36
CA HIS A 356 -3.41 -8.66 -31.56
C HIS A 356 -2.75 -9.45 -32.70
N GLY A 357 -1.61 -10.09 -32.44
CA GLY A 357 -0.92 -10.96 -33.39
C GLY A 357 -1.81 -12.13 -33.86
N SER A 358 -2.59 -12.74 -32.97
CA SER A 358 -3.57 -13.77 -33.33
C SER A 358 -4.65 -13.24 -34.26
N ARG A 359 -5.19 -12.04 -34.02
CA ARG A 359 -6.17 -11.40 -34.90
C ARG A 359 -5.58 -11.09 -36.27
N THR A 360 -4.36 -10.57 -36.31
CA THR A 360 -3.63 -10.31 -37.56
C THR A 360 -3.41 -11.61 -38.33
N LEU A 361 -2.96 -12.68 -37.66
CA LEU A 361 -2.77 -14.01 -38.27
C LEU A 361 -4.08 -14.58 -38.84
N ILE A 362 -5.22 -14.40 -38.18
CA ILE A 362 -6.53 -14.84 -38.70
C ILE A 362 -6.89 -14.11 -39.99
N GLY A 363 -6.53 -12.82 -40.12
CA GLY A 363 -6.77 -12.02 -41.31
C GLY A 363 -5.87 -12.34 -42.51
N LEU A 364 -4.79 -13.10 -42.34
CA LEU A 364 -3.87 -13.48 -43.42
C LEU A 364 -4.41 -14.63 -44.27
N SER A 365 -3.88 -14.78 -45.49
CA SER A 365 -4.19 -15.91 -46.36
C SER A 365 -3.70 -17.25 -45.76
N ALA A 366 -4.23 -18.38 -46.25
CA ALA A 366 -3.78 -19.69 -45.80
C ALA A 366 -2.29 -19.94 -46.11
N GLU A 367 -1.81 -19.41 -47.23
CA GLU A 367 -0.41 -19.54 -47.65
C GLU A 367 0.52 -18.72 -46.76
N ASP A 368 0.16 -17.48 -46.44
CA ASP A 368 0.93 -16.61 -45.55
C ASP A 368 1.01 -17.18 -44.14
N ARG A 369 -0.10 -17.70 -43.61
CA ARG A 369 -0.10 -18.39 -42.30
C ARG A 369 0.83 -19.61 -42.31
N ALA A 370 0.81 -20.38 -43.39
CA ALA A 370 1.70 -21.53 -43.53
C ALA A 370 3.17 -21.11 -43.58
N ASN A 371 3.47 -20.02 -44.29
CA ASN A 371 4.81 -19.44 -44.35
C ASN A 371 5.28 -18.96 -42.97
N CYS A 372 4.45 -18.25 -42.20
CA CYS A 372 4.77 -17.85 -40.83
C CYS A 372 5.14 -19.04 -39.93
N ILE A 373 4.37 -20.13 -40.00
CA ILE A 373 4.62 -21.34 -39.20
C ILE A 373 5.90 -22.04 -39.65
N ARG A 374 6.20 -22.10 -40.96
CA ARG A 374 7.48 -22.63 -41.48
C ARG A 374 8.66 -21.82 -40.97
N THR A 375 8.58 -20.49 -41.08
CA THR A 375 9.63 -19.59 -40.59
C THR A 375 9.87 -19.78 -39.09
N LEU A 376 8.81 -19.87 -38.28
CA LEU A 376 8.94 -20.16 -36.85
C LEU A 376 9.60 -21.54 -36.60
N ALA A 377 9.20 -22.56 -37.36
CA ALA A 377 9.76 -23.90 -37.23
C ALA A 377 11.25 -23.94 -37.61
N ASP A 378 11.68 -23.15 -38.60
CA ASP A 378 13.08 -23.01 -38.98
C ASP A 378 13.89 -22.23 -37.94
N LEU A 379 13.30 -21.18 -37.35
CA LEU A 379 13.92 -20.40 -36.28
C LEU A 379 14.22 -21.23 -35.03
N LEU A 380 13.38 -22.23 -34.70
CA LEU A 380 13.65 -23.15 -33.57
C LEU A 380 14.98 -23.90 -33.72
N VAL A 381 15.42 -24.15 -34.96
CA VAL A 381 16.67 -24.86 -35.24
C VAL A 381 17.81 -23.89 -35.53
N SER A 382 17.57 -22.82 -36.29
CA SER A 382 18.63 -21.85 -36.62
C SER A 382 19.06 -21.00 -35.42
N LYS A 383 18.21 -20.87 -34.39
CA LYS A 383 18.52 -20.20 -33.11
C LYS A 383 18.66 -21.19 -31.95
N GLN A 384 18.91 -22.47 -32.22
CA GLN A 384 18.95 -23.53 -31.21
C GLN A 384 19.90 -23.19 -30.04
N ASP A 385 21.12 -22.75 -30.33
CA ASP A 385 22.14 -22.51 -29.30
C ASP A 385 21.73 -21.38 -28.35
N PHE A 386 21.13 -20.32 -28.88
CA PHE A 386 20.59 -19.22 -28.10
C PHE A 386 19.44 -19.69 -27.19
N ILE A 387 18.50 -20.46 -27.73
CA ILE A 387 17.34 -20.97 -26.98
C ILE A 387 17.80 -21.87 -25.82
N LEU A 388 18.77 -22.75 -26.06
CA LEU A 388 19.29 -23.65 -25.02
C LEU A 388 20.09 -22.89 -23.96
N ALA A 389 20.84 -21.85 -24.34
CA ALA A 389 21.56 -21.01 -23.40
C ALA A 389 20.62 -20.26 -22.44
N GLU A 390 19.53 -19.68 -22.94
CA GLU A 390 18.52 -19.03 -22.08
C GLU A 390 17.75 -20.06 -21.23
N ASN A 391 17.36 -21.22 -21.81
CA ASN A 391 16.69 -22.27 -21.05
C ASN A 391 17.54 -22.80 -19.87
N ALA A 392 18.86 -22.85 -20.03
CA ALA A 392 19.75 -23.22 -18.94
C ALA A 392 19.69 -22.21 -17.77
N LYS A 393 19.58 -20.91 -18.06
CA LYS A 393 19.39 -19.87 -17.03
C LYS A 393 18.06 -20.04 -16.31
N ASP A 394 16.98 -20.27 -17.06
CA ASP A 394 15.64 -20.50 -16.49
C ASP A 394 15.62 -21.71 -15.55
N ILE A 395 16.30 -22.80 -15.92
CA ILE A 395 16.41 -24.00 -15.08
C ILE A 395 17.17 -23.70 -13.80
N LEU A 396 18.29 -22.97 -13.88
CA LEU A 396 19.07 -22.58 -12.70
C LEU A 396 18.26 -21.69 -11.76
N GLU A 397 17.47 -20.77 -12.29
CA GLU A 397 16.58 -19.92 -11.49
C GLU A 397 15.45 -20.74 -10.86
N ALA A 398 14.79 -21.61 -11.62
CA ALA A 398 13.73 -22.47 -11.11
C ALA A 398 14.24 -23.43 -10.00
N GLN A 399 15.50 -23.87 -10.08
CA GLN A 399 16.15 -24.66 -9.02
C GLN A 399 16.37 -23.83 -7.75
N LYS A 400 16.76 -22.55 -7.86
CA LYS A 400 16.91 -21.66 -6.70
C LYS A 400 15.60 -21.45 -5.94
N VAL A 401 14.46 -21.50 -6.64
CA VAL A 401 13.11 -21.34 -6.05
C VAL A 401 12.51 -22.68 -5.56
N ASN A 402 13.29 -23.76 -5.49
CA ASN A 402 12.84 -25.10 -5.07
C ASN A 402 11.64 -25.63 -5.87
N THR A 403 11.62 -25.40 -7.19
CA THR A 403 10.54 -25.86 -8.08
C THR A 403 10.48 -27.39 -8.13
N ALA A 404 9.27 -27.97 -8.09
CA ALA A 404 9.07 -29.41 -8.10
C ALA A 404 9.67 -30.08 -9.36
N LYS A 405 10.31 -31.25 -9.17
CA LYS A 405 11.01 -32.03 -10.23
C LYS A 405 10.18 -32.28 -11.51
N PRO A 406 8.87 -32.58 -11.45
CA PRO A 406 8.06 -32.74 -12.67
C PRO A 406 7.96 -31.48 -13.52
N LEU A 407 7.96 -30.30 -12.91
CA LEU A 407 7.90 -29.01 -13.59
C LEU A 407 9.26 -28.66 -14.22
N LEU A 408 10.37 -28.94 -13.53
CA LEU A 408 11.71 -28.79 -14.08
C LEU A 408 11.92 -29.66 -15.33
N ASN A 409 11.42 -30.90 -15.32
CA ASN A 409 11.49 -31.80 -16.49
C ASN A 409 10.69 -31.28 -17.70
N ARG A 410 9.60 -30.55 -17.45
CA ARG A 410 8.80 -29.89 -18.50
C ARG A 410 9.48 -28.65 -19.04
N LEU A 411 10.13 -27.87 -18.16
CA LEU A 411 10.89 -26.68 -18.53
C LEU A 411 12.15 -27.00 -19.35
N SER A 412 12.77 -28.16 -19.09
CA SER A 412 13.97 -28.64 -19.78
C SER A 412 13.77 -28.78 -21.29
N LEU A 413 14.58 -28.06 -22.07
CA LEU A 413 14.71 -28.21 -23.52
C LEU A 413 15.96 -29.01 -23.88
N SER A 414 15.93 -29.65 -25.05
CA SER A 414 17.07 -30.36 -25.62
C SER A 414 17.04 -30.21 -27.15
N PRO A 415 18.19 -30.37 -27.84
CA PRO A 415 18.23 -30.33 -29.30
C PRO A 415 17.22 -31.28 -29.97
N SER A 416 17.02 -32.47 -29.39
CA SER A 416 16.07 -33.46 -29.90
C SER A 416 14.61 -33.02 -29.69
N LYS A 417 14.29 -32.36 -28.56
CA LYS A 417 12.96 -31.76 -28.33
C LYS A 417 12.69 -30.62 -29.31
N LEU A 418 13.65 -29.74 -29.57
CA LEU A 418 13.49 -28.61 -30.53
C LEU A 418 13.29 -29.11 -31.97
N ASN A 419 14.07 -30.10 -32.40
CA ASN A 419 13.89 -30.73 -33.71
C ASN A 419 12.54 -31.46 -33.82
N ARG A 420 12.08 -32.11 -32.74
CA ARG A 420 10.75 -32.73 -32.71
C ARG A 420 9.65 -31.68 -32.83
N CYS A 421 9.78 -30.52 -32.17
CA CYS A 421 8.84 -29.40 -32.33
C CYS A 421 8.78 -28.92 -33.78
N LYS A 422 9.92 -28.72 -34.45
CA LYS A 422 9.97 -28.37 -35.88
C LYS A 422 9.20 -29.38 -36.74
N GLN A 423 9.47 -30.68 -36.53
CA GLN A 423 8.82 -31.76 -37.28
C GLN A 423 7.30 -31.84 -37.04
N VAL A 424 6.85 -31.57 -35.81
CA VAL A 424 5.42 -31.54 -35.49
C VAL A 424 4.75 -30.35 -36.15
N SER A 425 5.35 -29.17 -36.10
CA SER A 425 4.82 -27.95 -36.74
C SER A 425 4.70 -28.10 -38.26
N THR A 426 5.70 -28.67 -38.93
CA THR A 426 5.65 -28.94 -40.38
C THR A 426 4.65 -30.03 -40.74
N LYS A 427 4.50 -31.09 -39.93
CA LYS A 427 3.47 -32.12 -40.13
C LYS A 427 2.05 -31.59 -39.95
N LEU A 428 1.82 -30.71 -38.97
CA LEU A 428 0.52 -30.07 -38.74
C LEU A 428 0.10 -29.22 -39.93
N LEU A 429 1.02 -28.46 -40.53
CA LEU A 429 0.77 -27.74 -41.78
C LEU A 429 0.40 -28.69 -42.93
N THR A 430 1.08 -29.83 -43.03
CA THR A 430 0.84 -30.83 -44.08
C THR A 430 -0.51 -31.55 -43.91
N ARG A 431 -1.02 -31.67 -42.67
CA ARG A 431 -2.37 -32.18 -42.41
C ARG A 431 -3.45 -31.13 -42.64
N ALA A 432 -3.20 -29.87 -42.27
CA ALA A 432 -4.12 -28.77 -42.52
C ALA A 432 -4.35 -28.52 -44.02
N THR A 433 -3.32 -28.70 -44.86
CA THR A 433 -3.48 -28.65 -46.33
C THR A 433 -4.16 -29.89 -46.92
N LYS A 434 -4.11 -31.04 -46.26
CA LYS A 434 -4.80 -32.27 -46.68
C LYS A 434 -6.28 -32.36 -46.26
N THR A 435 -6.77 -31.45 -45.42
CA THR A 435 -8.18 -31.46 -44.94
C THR A 435 -9.07 -30.49 -45.74
N LEU A 436 -8.66 -30.14 -46.97
CA LEU A 436 -9.39 -29.21 -47.86
C LEU A 436 -9.55 -29.76 -49.30
N VAL A 437 -9.38 -31.07 -49.51
CA VAL A 437 -9.61 -31.74 -50.82
C VAL A 437 -10.75 -32.78 -50.75
N ALA A 438 -11.55 -32.77 -49.69
CA ALA A 438 -12.79 -33.54 -49.62
C ALA A 438 -13.79 -32.85 -48.69
N LEU A 439 -14.29 -31.69 -49.15
CA LEU A 439 -15.64 -31.18 -48.89
C LEU A 439 -16.02 -30.30 -50.07
#